data_AF-A0A924W966-F1
#
_entry.id   AF-A0A924W966-F1
#
_cell.length_a   1.000
_cell.length_b   1.000
_cell.length_c   1.000
_cell.angle_alpha   90.00
_cell.angle_beta   90.00
_cell.angle_gamma   90.00
#
_symmetry.space_group_name_H-M   'P 1'
#
loop_
_entity.id
_entity.type
_entity.pdbx_description
1 polymer ?
#
loop_
_entity_poly.entity_id
_entity_poly.type
_entity_poly.pdbx_seq_one_letter_code
_entity_poly.pdbx_strand_id
1 'polypeptide(L)'
;MRCETLRITSLLRKRRIPDLLALFLAVASVLVFSHAAFADVAKDAAIRGNDFFTKGQYKEAAAAYQLARDGGYSTPEVLYNMACTKVELGELDEAEQLFKQVDADPAAGKLAGSSRFNLGSLAYRQARAMIEKAQEAQSSGAETAAPPTAPPTPPPTPPPAPPSPTELLDVLKRSERGFRGALELDPSDQDAARNVEVVQRTIRQLKDQIEAQRKEQEKQQQQSKDGQSDKDQKQNQQDKNKQDQQGDQSKDKQDGKQDENEDSKQDQDQKKDEKQEKKDEPAEKPKSAQEQLSDLAKKQQELADQSKKTAQDRKDSQQGKPGAPTEQELRDQEARQREQQQDVNKQTQEAEKQLNEQKKAPQPAEDQKKLDDASRQMEQAQRAQQRAEQALKNHNPEKASQEQQKAAELLQQAAGNASQPPQPPEQEEQ
;
A
#
# COMPACT_ATOMS: atom_id res chain seq x y z
N MET A 1 45.07 -71.71 -34.07
CA MET A 1 45.23 -71.88 -32.60
C MET A 1 43.83 -71.89 -31.99
N ARG A 2 43.32 -73.09 -31.67
CA ARG A 2 42.86 -73.56 -30.33
C ARG A 2 41.81 -72.64 -29.67
N CYS A 3 40.51 -72.97 -29.72
CA CYS A 3 39.78 -73.90 -28.83
C CYS A 3 39.97 -73.61 -27.34
N GLU A 4 38.95 -73.06 -26.67
CA GLU A 4 38.47 -73.57 -25.37
C GLU A 4 37.07 -73.04 -25.04
N THR A 5 36.09 -73.89 -25.34
CA THR A 5 34.72 -73.89 -24.83
C THR A 5 34.73 -74.47 -23.42
N LEU A 6 34.47 -73.66 -22.38
CA LEU A 6 34.36 -74.14 -21.01
C LEU A 6 32.93 -73.99 -20.46
N ARG A 7 32.36 -75.16 -20.18
CA ARG A 7 31.07 -75.46 -19.59
C ARG A 7 30.89 -74.77 -18.24
N ILE A 8 29.89 -73.91 -18.11
CA ILE A 8 29.27 -73.57 -16.81
C ILE A 8 27.75 -73.75 -16.94
N THR A 9 27.35 -74.99 -17.18
CA THR A 9 25.97 -75.44 -17.09
C THR A 9 25.99 -76.71 -16.24
N SER A 10 25.45 -76.65 -15.01
CA SER A 10 24.88 -77.77 -14.22
C SER A 10 25.11 -77.77 -12.69
N LEU A 11 25.12 -76.64 -11.99
CA LEU A 11 25.07 -76.63 -10.50
C LEU A 11 23.86 -75.89 -9.88
N LEU A 12 22.76 -75.74 -10.62
CA LEU A 12 21.48 -75.20 -10.11
C LEU A 12 20.33 -76.21 -10.23
N ARG A 13 20.52 -77.45 -9.74
CA ARG A 13 19.45 -78.44 -9.76
C ARG A 13 19.48 -79.38 -8.55
N LYS A 14 19.37 -78.83 -7.32
CA LYS A 14 18.78 -79.51 -6.13
C LYS A 14 18.86 -78.72 -4.81
N ARG A 15 18.78 -77.38 -4.83
CA ARG A 15 18.42 -76.64 -3.61
C ARG A 15 16.93 -76.35 -3.66
N ARG A 16 16.25 -76.78 -2.60
CA ARG A 16 14.80 -76.81 -2.42
C ARG A 16 14.23 -75.40 -2.61
N ILE A 17 13.47 -75.21 -3.69
CA ILE A 17 12.66 -74.00 -3.94
C ILE A 17 11.83 -73.56 -2.70
N PRO A 18 11.27 -74.45 -1.84
CA PRO A 18 10.56 -73.98 -0.65
C PRO A 18 11.45 -73.31 0.41
N ASP A 19 12.73 -73.66 0.52
CA ASP A 19 13.61 -73.10 1.56
C ASP A 19 14.06 -71.66 1.21
N LEU A 20 14.22 -71.36 -0.08
CA LEU A 20 14.49 -69.99 -0.56
C LEU A 20 13.26 -69.10 -0.44
N LEU A 21 12.06 -69.64 -0.67
CA LEU A 21 10.80 -68.89 -0.53
C LEU A 21 10.49 -68.60 0.94
N ALA A 22 10.75 -69.55 1.84
CA ALA A 22 10.64 -69.36 3.29
C ALA A 22 11.64 -68.32 3.83
N LEU A 23 12.89 -68.32 3.33
CA LEU A 23 13.87 -67.29 3.68
C LEU A 23 13.45 -65.90 3.15
N PHE A 24 12.93 -65.81 1.93
CA PHE A 24 12.40 -64.56 1.37
C PHE A 24 11.19 -64.04 2.16
N LEU A 25 10.26 -64.91 2.57
CA LEU A 25 9.13 -64.56 3.43
C LEU A 25 9.56 -64.16 4.85
N ALA A 26 10.58 -64.80 5.42
CA ALA A 26 11.11 -64.43 6.73
C ALA A 26 11.83 -63.08 6.70
N VAL A 27 12.64 -62.80 5.66
CA VAL A 27 13.31 -61.50 5.48
C VAL A 27 12.30 -60.39 5.16
N ALA A 28 11.28 -60.67 4.34
CA ALA A 28 10.19 -59.73 4.08
C ALA A 28 9.39 -59.42 5.37
N SER A 29 9.17 -60.40 6.24
CA SER A 29 8.48 -60.18 7.51
C SER A 29 9.28 -59.28 8.46
N VAL A 30 10.60 -59.45 8.57
CA VAL A 30 11.46 -58.59 9.42
C VAL A 30 11.51 -57.13 8.91
N LEU A 31 11.43 -56.91 7.60
CA LEU A 31 11.40 -55.56 7.01
C LEU A 31 10.05 -54.84 7.23
N VAL A 32 8.93 -55.57 7.33
CA VAL A 32 7.62 -54.97 7.61
C VAL A 32 7.48 -54.56 9.08
N PHE A 33 8.03 -55.31 10.04
CA PHE A 33 7.96 -54.93 11.46
C PHE A 33 8.84 -53.74 11.85
N SER A 34 9.86 -53.39 11.06
CA SER A 34 10.74 -52.26 11.37
C SER A 34 10.09 -50.89 11.15
N HIS A 35 8.98 -50.80 10.40
CA HIS A 35 8.33 -49.52 10.08
C HIS A 35 7.34 -49.03 11.14
N ALA A 36 6.80 -49.91 11.99
CA ALA A 36 5.79 -49.52 12.98
C ALA A 36 6.37 -48.70 14.16
N ALA A 37 7.62 -48.97 14.57
CA ALA A 37 8.22 -48.31 15.73
C ALA A 37 8.65 -46.85 15.48
N PHE A 38 8.87 -46.44 14.23
CA PHE A 38 9.28 -45.06 13.91
C PHE A 38 8.11 -44.07 13.85
N ALA A 39 6.88 -44.56 13.57
CA ALA A 39 5.70 -43.71 13.49
C ALA A 39 5.35 -43.03 14.83
N ASP A 40 5.54 -43.75 15.95
CA ASP A 40 5.29 -43.20 17.29
C ASP A 40 6.29 -42.10 17.66
N VAL A 41 7.57 -42.26 17.29
CA VAL A 41 8.62 -41.26 17.57
C VAL A 41 8.34 -39.94 16.85
N ALA A 42 7.88 -40.00 15.60
CA ALA A 42 7.59 -38.82 14.79
C ALA A 42 6.37 -38.05 15.34
N LYS A 43 5.31 -38.77 15.74
CA LYS A 43 4.14 -38.18 16.39
C LYS A 43 4.48 -37.54 17.74
N ASP A 44 5.27 -38.23 18.56
CA ASP A 44 5.73 -37.68 19.85
C ASP A 44 6.59 -36.43 19.67
N ALA A 45 7.37 -36.36 18.59
CA ALA A 45 8.13 -35.17 18.24
C ALA A 45 7.21 -33.97 17.94
N ALA A 46 6.10 -34.16 17.22
CA ALA A 46 5.13 -33.10 16.99
C ALA A 46 4.47 -32.61 18.30
N ILE A 47 4.13 -33.53 19.21
CA ILE A 47 3.58 -33.18 20.53
C ILE A 47 4.57 -32.33 21.32
N ARG A 48 5.86 -32.74 21.35
CA ARG A 48 6.92 -31.93 21.97
C ARG A 48 7.07 -30.56 21.30
N GLY A 49 6.93 -30.49 19.97
CA GLY A 49 6.94 -29.24 19.22
C GLY A 49 5.86 -28.27 19.71
N ASN A 50 4.63 -28.75 19.89
CA ASN A 50 3.52 -27.95 20.44
C ASN A 50 3.84 -27.48 21.87
N ASP A 51 4.39 -28.38 22.70
CA ASP A 51 4.75 -28.08 24.09
C ASP A 51 5.88 -27.03 24.19
N PHE A 52 6.88 -27.08 23.30
CA PHE A 52 7.91 -26.05 23.21
C PHE A 52 7.37 -24.72 22.69
N PHE A 53 6.48 -24.76 21.69
CA PHE A 53 5.88 -23.55 21.11
C PHE A 53 5.07 -22.78 22.16
N THR A 54 4.25 -23.46 22.96
CA THR A 54 3.46 -22.82 24.04
C THR A 54 4.33 -22.23 25.14
N LYS A 55 5.55 -22.75 25.35
CA LYS A 55 6.55 -22.21 26.28
C LYS A 55 7.40 -21.07 25.69
N GLY A 56 7.17 -20.68 24.43
CA GLY A 56 7.98 -19.68 23.72
C GLY A 56 9.38 -20.18 23.33
N GLN A 57 9.63 -21.48 23.42
CA GLN A 57 10.91 -22.13 23.08
C GLN A 57 10.95 -22.44 21.58
N TYR A 58 10.95 -21.39 20.75
CA TYR A 58 10.71 -21.53 19.30
C TYR A 58 11.80 -22.32 18.57
N LYS A 59 13.05 -22.26 19.04
CA LYS A 59 14.16 -23.04 18.42
C LYS A 59 13.97 -24.54 18.64
N GLU A 60 13.64 -24.92 19.86
CA GLU A 60 13.37 -26.30 20.26
C GLU A 60 12.08 -26.82 19.58
N ALA A 61 11.05 -25.97 19.48
CA ALA A 61 9.84 -26.28 18.73
C ALA A 61 10.14 -26.58 17.26
N ALA A 62 10.92 -25.72 16.59
CA ALA A 62 11.30 -25.90 15.19
C ALA A 62 12.07 -27.21 14.98
N ALA A 63 13.01 -27.55 15.87
CA ALA A 63 13.75 -28.80 15.81
C ALA A 63 12.83 -30.03 16.01
N ALA A 64 11.87 -29.95 16.92
CA ALA A 64 10.92 -31.03 17.17
C ALA A 64 9.93 -31.24 16.01
N TYR A 65 9.40 -30.17 15.39
CA TYR A 65 8.58 -30.28 14.19
C TYR A 65 9.37 -30.81 12.99
N GLN A 66 10.63 -30.37 12.82
CA GLN A 66 11.50 -30.90 11.78
C GLN A 66 11.73 -32.42 11.96
N LEU A 67 11.98 -32.87 13.20
CA LEU A 67 12.10 -34.29 13.52
C LEU A 67 10.80 -35.07 13.22
N ALA A 68 9.64 -34.49 13.52
CA ALA A 68 8.35 -35.08 13.17
C ALA A 68 8.20 -35.25 11.65
N ARG A 69 8.52 -34.20 10.88
CA ARG A 69 8.49 -34.19 9.42
C ARG A 69 9.44 -35.22 8.82
N ASP A 70 10.68 -35.28 9.30
CA ASP A 70 11.70 -36.23 8.81
C ASP A 70 11.35 -37.69 9.15
N GLY A 71 10.62 -37.91 10.25
CA GLY A 71 10.03 -39.20 10.60
C GLY A 71 8.76 -39.55 9.82
N GLY A 72 8.37 -38.75 8.82
CA GLY A 72 7.19 -38.97 7.98
C GLY A 72 5.88 -38.46 8.57
N TYR A 73 5.90 -37.80 9.73
CA TYR A 73 4.71 -37.23 10.36
C TYR A 73 4.53 -35.76 9.92
N SER A 74 4.10 -35.58 8.68
CA SER A 74 3.96 -34.28 8.00
C SER A 74 2.49 -33.94 7.71
N THR A 75 1.65 -33.89 8.75
CA THR A 75 0.24 -33.49 8.60
C THR A 75 0.13 -31.97 8.36
N PRO A 76 -0.99 -31.48 7.78
CA PRO A 76 -1.23 -30.04 7.63
C PRO A 76 -1.10 -29.26 8.94
N GLU A 77 -1.52 -29.84 10.07
CA GLU A 77 -1.39 -29.23 11.40
C GLU A 77 0.08 -29.07 11.82
N VAL A 78 0.92 -30.09 11.62
CA VAL A 78 2.35 -30.01 11.91
C VAL A 78 3.03 -28.98 11.03
N LEU A 79 2.73 -28.96 9.73
CA LEU A 79 3.29 -27.97 8.80
C LEU A 79 2.85 -26.54 9.16
N TYR A 80 1.58 -26.36 9.56
CA TYR A 80 1.05 -25.06 10.00
C TYR A 80 1.74 -24.58 11.28
N ASN A 81 1.85 -25.43 12.30
CA ASN A 81 2.51 -25.07 13.55
C ASN A 81 4.02 -24.80 13.36
N MET A 82 4.66 -25.57 12.48
CA MET A 82 6.04 -25.31 12.07
C MET A 82 6.16 -23.95 11.37
N ALA A 83 5.24 -23.60 10.47
CA ALA A 83 5.21 -22.29 9.81
C ALA A 83 5.08 -21.15 10.83
N CYS A 84 4.14 -21.25 11.77
CA CYS A 84 4.00 -20.28 12.87
C CYS A 84 5.29 -20.13 13.68
N THR A 85 5.96 -21.25 14.00
CA THR A 85 7.25 -21.24 14.69
C THR A 85 8.33 -20.50 13.90
N LYS A 86 8.37 -20.70 12.58
CA LYS A 86 9.30 -20.00 11.67
C LYS A 86 9.03 -18.49 11.63
N VAL A 87 7.76 -18.06 11.71
CA VAL A 87 7.42 -16.64 11.85
C VAL A 87 8.01 -16.04 13.13
N GLU A 88 7.87 -16.72 14.26
CA GLU A 88 8.41 -16.24 15.56
C GLU A 88 9.94 -16.20 15.60
N LEU A 89 10.60 -17.04 14.81
CA LEU A 89 12.06 -17.00 14.63
C LEU A 89 12.54 -15.93 13.63
N GLY A 90 11.62 -15.24 12.95
CA GLY A 90 11.94 -14.28 11.88
C GLY A 90 12.36 -14.94 10.56
N GLU A 91 12.21 -16.25 10.43
CA GLU A 91 12.53 -17.04 9.24
C GLU A 91 11.35 -17.00 8.25
N LEU A 92 11.05 -15.79 7.76
CA LEU A 92 9.80 -15.48 7.04
C LEU A 92 9.65 -16.24 5.71
N ASP A 93 10.75 -16.44 4.99
CA ASP A 93 10.72 -17.14 3.69
C ASP A 93 10.33 -18.62 3.86
N GLU A 94 10.88 -19.29 4.88
CA GLU A 94 10.53 -20.68 5.20
C GLU A 94 9.08 -20.80 5.69
N ALA A 95 8.65 -19.85 6.52
CA ALA A 95 7.26 -19.77 6.97
C ALA A 95 6.29 -19.64 5.79
N GLU A 96 6.60 -18.77 4.80
CA GLU A 96 5.78 -18.60 3.60
C GLU A 96 5.64 -19.91 2.81
N GLN A 97 6.73 -20.67 2.64
CA GLN A 97 6.68 -21.94 1.92
C GLN A 97 5.85 -22.99 2.66
N LEU A 98 5.96 -23.06 3.99
CA LEU A 98 5.17 -23.99 4.80
C LEU A 98 3.68 -23.64 4.77
N PHE A 99 3.31 -22.36 4.90
CA PHE A 99 1.91 -21.95 4.76
C PHE A 99 1.33 -22.25 3.36
N LYS A 100 2.13 -22.06 2.29
CA LYS A 100 1.71 -22.47 0.93
C LYS A 100 1.47 -23.97 0.82
N GLN A 101 2.28 -24.80 1.47
CA GLN A 101 2.06 -26.24 1.50
C GLN A 101 0.76 -26.60 2.22
N VAL A 102 0.47 -25.96 3.35
CA VAL A 102 -0.79 -26.17 4.09
C VAL A 102 -2.00 -25.71 3.28
N ASP A 103 -1.93 -24.55 2.62
CA ASP A 103 -3.01 -24.03 1.76
C ASP A 103 -3.29 -24.95 0.55
N ALA A 104 -2.24 -25.56 0.00
CA ALA A 104 -2.36 -26.46 -1.14
C ALA A 104 -2.86 -27.87 -0.77
N ASP A 105 -2.85 -28.26 0.51
CA ASP A 105 -3.24 -29.60 0.96
C ASP A 105 -4.77 -29.71 1.11
N PRO A 106 -5.45 -30.58 0.33
CA PRO A 106 -6.90 -30.78 0.45
C PRO A 106 -7.37 -31.25 1.84
N ALA A 107 -6.49 -31.89 2.62
CA ALA A 107 -6.78 -32.36 3.97
C ALA A 107 -6.67 -31.25 5.04
N ALA A 108 -6.19 -30.04 4.69
CA ALA A 108 -6.00 -28.95 5.64
C ALA A 108 -7.31 -28.38 6.19
N GLY A 109 -8.41 -28.43 5.42
CA GLY A 109 -9.72 -27.92 5.84
C GLY A 109 -9.63 -26.46 6.29
N LYS A 110 -9.97 -26.18 7.56
CA LYS A 110 -9.91 -24.82 8.13
C LYS A 110 -8.49 -24.24 8.18
N LEU A 111 -7.47 -25.08 8.27
CA LEU A 111 -6.07 -24.63 8.32
C LEU A 111 -5.63 -23.96 7.01
N ALA A 112 -6.27 -24.26 5.88
CA ALA A 112 -6.02 -23.54 4.63
C ALA A 112 -6.41 -22.05 4.77
N GLY A 113 -7.56 -21.75 5.40
CA GLY A 113 -7.99 -20.38 5.69
C GLY A 113 -7.02 -19.64 6.60
N SER A 114 -6.62 -20.27 7.71
CA SER A 114 -5.61 -19.71 8.63
C SER A 114 -4.25 -19.50 7.94
N SER A 115 -3.86 -20.39 7.03
CA SER A 115 -2.61 -20.25 6.26
C SER A 115 -2.67 -19.08 5.28
N ARG A 116 -3.79 -18.88 4.57
CA ARG A 116 -4.00 -17.72 3.69
C ARG A 116 -3.98 -16.40 4.46
N PHE A 117 -4.58 -16.37 5.64
CA PHE A 117 -4.51 -15.21 6.54
C PHE A 117 -3.07 -14.90 6.93
N ASN A 118 -2.29 -15.92 7.33
CA ASN A 118 -0.89 -15.73 7.69
C ASN A 118 -0.01 -15.33 6.50
N LEU A 119 -0.24 -15.88 5.31
CA LEU A 119 0.41 -15.43 4.07
C LEU A 119 0.10 -13.95 3.77
N GLY A 120 -1.15 -13.54 3.99
CA GLY A 120 -1.58 -12.14 3.91
C GLY A 120 -0.79 -11.25 4.88
N SER A 121 -0.64 -11.71 6.12
CA SER A 121 0.09 -11.02 7.19
C SER A 121 1.59 -10.91 6.91
N LEU A 122 2.23 -11.97 6.42
CA LEU A 122 3.64 -11.97 6.03
C LEU A 122 3.91 -10.95 4.91
N ALA A 123 3.09 -10.96 3.86
CA ALA A 123 3.19 -9.99 2.78
C ALA A 123 2.98 -8.55 3.29
N TYR A 124 2.05 -8.32 4.22
CA TYR A 124 1.85 -6.99 4.81
C TYR A 124 3.07 -6.51 5.61
N ARG A 125 3.67 -7.38 6.42
CA ARG A 125 4.91 -7.08 7.17
C ARG A 125 6.05 -6.71 6.21
N GLN A 126 6.19 -7.46 5.11
CA GLN A 126 7.17 -7.17 4.07
C GLN A 126 6.93 -5.79 3.44
N ALA A 127 5.69 -5.47 3.07
CA ALA A 127 5.33 -4.16 2.54
C ALA A 127 5.67 -3.01 3.51
N ARG A 128 5.37 -3.18 4.81
CA ARG A 128 5.70 -2.18 5.83
C ARG A 128 7.20 -1.93 5.95
N ALA A 129 8.01 -2.99 5.96
CA ALA A 129 9.46 -2.86 5.99
C ALA A 129 10.02 -2.16 4.74
N MET A 130 9.40 -2.38 3.56
CA MET A 130 9.76 -1.67 2.33
C MET A 130 9.41 -0.18 2.39
N ILE A 131 8.25 0.18 2.97
CA ILE A 131 7.84 1.58 3.18
C ILE A 131 8.82 2.29 4.12
N GLU A 132 9.16 1.67 5.24
CA GLU A 132 10.09 2.22 6.23
C GLU A 132 11.47 2.50 5.60
N LYS A 133 12.05 1.50 4.89
CA LYS A 133 13.31 1.68 4.15
C LYS A 133 13.24 2.80 3.11
N ALA A 134 12.11 2.94 2.41
CA ALA A 134 11.93 4.01 1.44
C ALA A 134 11.89 5.40 2.12
N GLN A 135 11.29 5.51 3.30
CA GLN A 135 11.26 6.74 4.10
C GLN A 135 12.63 7.09 4.69
N GLU A 136 13.38 6.10 5.17
CA GLU A 136 14.76 6.26 5.63
C GLU A 136 15.69 6.74 4.50
N ALA A 137 15.55 6.18 3.29
CA ALA A 137 16.32 6.61 2.12
C ALA A 137 16.01 8.07 1.72
N GLN A 138 14.74 8.50 1.85
CA GLN A 138 14.34 9.88 1.56
C GLN A 138 14.86 10.88 2.61
N SER A 139 14.94 10.48 3.88
CA SER A 139 15.41 11.35 4.97
C SER A 139 16.94 11.45 5.05
N SER A 140 17.66 10.35 4.77
CA SER A 140 19.13 10.32 4.79
C SER A 140 19.80 11.04 3.61
N GLY A 141 19.10 11.22 2.49
CA GLY A 141 19.61 11.91 1.30
C GLY A 141 19.82 13.43 1.45
N ALA A 142 19.44 14.03 2.59
CA ALA A 142 19.51 15.47 2.80
C ALA A 142 20.79 15.97 3.52
N GLU A 143 21.60 15.09 4.13
CA GLU A 143 22.59 15.53 5.15
C GLU A 143 24.06 15.24 4.84
N THR A 144 24.41 14.66 3.68
CA THR A 144 25.82 14.38 3.31
C THR A 144 26.34 15.24 2.15
N ALA A 145 26.29 16.56 2.33
CA ALA A 145 27.19 17.48 1.64
C ALA A 145 28.30 17.92 2.61
N ALA A 146 29.15 16.98 3.02
CA ALA A 146 30.35 17.28 3.82
C ALA A 146 31.56 17.60 2.91
N PRO A 147 32.44 18.52 3.32
CA PRO A 147 33.49 19.08 2.46
C PRO A 147 34.64 18.12 2.16
N PRO A 148 35.27 18.23 0.98
CA PRO A 148 36.27 17.28 0.49
C PRO A 148 37.64 17.53 1.13
N THR A 149 38.04 16.75 2.14
CA THR A 149 39.43 16.82 2.67
C THR A 149 40.07 15.49 3.09
N ALA A 150 39.43 14.32 2.92
CA ALA A 150 40.04 13.04 3.28
C ALA A 150 40.52 12.24 2.04
N PRO A 151 41.70 11.58 2.11
CA PRO A 151 42.25 10.77 1.02
C PRO A 151 41.39 9.51 0.72
N PRO A 152 41.49 8.97 -0.50
CA PRO A 152 40.54 7.99 -1.03
C PRO A 152 40.71 6.61 -0.38
N THR A 153 39.76 6.21 0.47
CA THR A 153 39.47 4.81 0.77
C THR A 153 38.71 4.17 -0.39
N PRO A 154 38.83 2.84 -0.62
CA PRO A 154 38.06 2.15 -1.64
C PRO A 154 36.56 2.48 -1.46
N PRO A 155 35.83 2.78 -2.55
CA PRO A 155 34.45 3.21 -2.46
C PRO A 155 33.64 2.12 -1.75
N PRO A 156 32.93 2.43 -0.65
CA PRO A 156 32.02 1.48 -0.05
C PRO A 156 31.01 1.03 -1.11
N THR A 157 30.70 -0.26 -1.13
CA THR A 157 29.67 -0.82 -2.01
C THR A 157 28.40 0.03 -1.83
N PRO A 158 27.80 0.56 -2.92
CA PRO A 158 26.62 1.40 -2.79
C PRO A 158 25.53 0.63 -2.06
N PRO A 159 24.83 1.26 -1.10
CA PRO A 159 23.72 0.62 -0.41
C PRO A 159 22.68 0.15 -1.45
N PRO A 160 21.97 -0.97 -1.17
CA PRO A 160 20.95 -1.47 -2.08
C PRO A 160 19.92 -0.38 -2.37
N ALA A 161 19.51 -0.24 -3.64
CA ALA A 161 18.53 0.75 -4.05
C ALA A 161 17.20 0.55 -3.28
N PRO A 162 16.50 1.64 -2.90
CA PRO A 162 15.20 1.53 -2.25
C PRO A 162 14.21 0.81 -3.16
N PRO A 163 13.25 0.06 -2.59
CA PRO A 163 12.25 -0.65 -3.38
C PRO A 163 11.43 0.31 -4.23
N SER A 164 11.09 -0.11 -5.45
CA SER A 164 10.25 0.70 -6.33
C SER A 164 8.80 0.74 -5.81
N PRO A 165 8.04 1.83 -6.05
CA PRO A 165 6.64 1.89 -5.65
C PRO A 165 5.76 0.78 -6.26
N THR A 166 6.13 0.29 -7.45
CA THR A 166 5.44 -0.82 -8.13
C THR A 166 5.61 -2.14 -7.37
N GLU A 167 6.83 -2.47 -6.96
CA GLU A 167 7.11 -3.69 -6.18
C GLU A 167 6.34 -3.66 -4.86
N LEU A 168 6.30 -2.52 -4.18
CA LEU A 168 5.53 -2.36 -2.95
C LEU A 168 4.03 -2.59 -3.17
N LEU A 169 3.48 -2.07 -4.27
CA LEU A 169 2.08 -2.28 -4.64
C LEU A 169 1.77 -3.77 -4.89
N ASP A 170 2.69 -4.51 -5.52
CA ASP A 170 2.53 -5.93 -5.79
C ASP A 170 2.57 -6.78 -4.51
N VAL A 171 3.41 -6.41 -3.55
CA VAL A 171 3.46 -7.05 -2.23
C VAL A 171 2.16 -6.78 -1.45
N LEU A 172 1.64 -5.54 -1.47
CA LEU A 172 0.35 -5.23 -0.84
C LEU A 172 -0.82 -5.97 -1.50
N LYS A 173 -0.84 -6.11 -2.82
CA LYS A 173 -1.85 -6.92 -3.51
C LYS A 173 -1.77 -8.40 -3.14
N ARG A 174 -0.57 -8.93 -2.91
CA ARG A 174 -0.39 -10.31 -2.39
C ARG A 174 -0.99 -10.43 -0.98
N SER A 175 -0.78 -9.43 -0.15
CA SER A 175 -1.37 -9.36 1.19
C SER A 175 -2.90 -9.37 1.13
N GLU A 176 -3.50 -8.53 0.29
CA GLU A 176 -4.94 -8.47 0.10
C GLU A 176 -5.52 -9.81 -0.37
N ARG A 177 -4.87 -10.48 -1.34
CA ARG A 177 -5.30 -11.81 -1.81
C ARG A 177 -5.28 -12.85 -0.70
N GLY A 178 -4.27 -12.83 0.17
CA GLY A 178 -4.20 -13.73 1.33
C GLY A 178 -5.38 -13.55 2.27
N PHE A 179 -5.67 -12.31 2.67
CA PHE A 179 -6.81 -12.03 3.57
C PHE A 179 -8.18 -12.31 2.94
N ARG A 180 -8.37 -11.96 1.66
CA ARG A 180 -9.61 -12.30 0.94
C ARG A 180 -9.77 -13.82 0.79
N GLY A 181 -8.70 -14.53 0.48
CA GLY A 181 -8.72 -15.98 0.38
C GLY A 181 -9.03 -16.67 1.72
N ALA A 182 -8.70 -16.05 2.85
CA ALA A 182 -9.13 -16.50 4.17
C ALA A 182 -10.65 -16.31 4.36
N LEU A 183 -11.19 -15.13 3.99
CA LEU A 183 -12.63 -14.84 4.04
C LEU A 183 -13.47 -15.73 3.12
N GLU A 184 -12.92 -16.18 2.00
CA GLU A 184 -13.59 -17.15 1.12
C GLU A 184 -13.84 -18.50 1.82
N LEU A 185 -12.94 -18.89 2.75
CA LEU A 185 -13.04 -20.14 3.51
C LEU A 185 -13.78 -19.97 4.83
N ASP A 186 -13.61 -18.82 5.49
CA ASP A 186 -14.34 -18.43 6.69
C ASP A 186 -14.85 -16.98 6.59
N PRO A 187 -16.07 -16.78 6.07
CA PRO A 187 -16.66 -15.44 5.96
C PRO A 187 -16.89 -14.73 7.31
N SER A 188 -16.80 -15.45 8.43
CA SER A 188 -16.98 -14.88 9.78
C SER A 188 -15.69 -14.38 10.41
N ASP A 189 -14.55 -14.53 9.73
CA ASP A 189 -13.24 -14.06 10.21
C ASP A 189 -13.16 -12.52 10.20
N GLN A 190 -13.44 -11.93 11.35
CA GLN A 190 -13.41 -10.47 11.55
C GLN A 190 -12.01 -9.87 11.43
N ASP A 191 -10.96 -10.64 11.68
CA ASP A 191 -9.59 -10.15 11.62
C ASP A 191 -9.13 -10.09 10.16
N ALA A 192 -9.48 -11.11 9.35
CA ALA A 192 -9.27 -11.08 7.92
C ALA A 192 -10.01 -9.90 7.26
N ALA A 193 -11.27 -9.67 7.64
CA ALA A 193 -12.08 -8.55 7.15
C ALA A 193 -11.44 -7.18 7.45
N ARG A 194 -11.01 -6.96 8.70
CA ARG A 194 -10.31 -5.74 9.11
C ARG A 194 -9.00 -5.56 8.36
N ASN A 195 -8.23 -6.63 8.20
CA ASN A 195 -6.95 -6.58 7.49
C ASN A 195 -7.10 -6.27 5.99
N VAL A 196 -8.17 -6.76 5.32
CA VAL A 196 -8.49 -6.35 3.95
C VAL A 196 -8.68 -4.84 3.86
N GLU A 197 -9.43 -4.23 4.78
CA GLU A 197 -9.66 -2.78 4.80
C GLU A 197 -8.34 -2.00 4.97
N VAL A 198 -7.51 -2.42 5.94
CA VAL A 198 -6.20 -1.80 6.22
C VAL A 198 -5.30 -1.86 4.98
N VAL A 199 -5.20 -3.02 4.32
CA VAL A 199 -4.39 -3.19 3.12
C VAL A 199 -4.93 -2.33 1.97
N GLN A 200 -6.25 -2.28 1.77
CA GLN A 200 -6.87 -1.45 0.73
C GLN A 200 -6.62 0.04 0.94
N ARG A 201 -6.70 0.52 2.19
CA ARG A 201 -6.37 1.91 2.54
C ARG A 201 -4.91 2.20 2.20
N THR A 202 -4.00 1.29 2.56
CA THR A 202 -2.57 1.41 2.26
C THR A 202 -2.30 1.45 0.75
N ILE A 203 -2.96 0.57 -0.03
CA ILE A 203 -2.86 0.54 -1.49
C ILE A 203 -3.32 1.88 -2.10
N ARG A 204 -4.44 2.43 -1.61
CA ARG A 204 -4.96 3.72 -2.09
C ARG A 204 -3.98 4.86 -1.81
N GLN A 205 -3.47 4.95 -0.58
CA GLN A 205 -2.49 5.95 -0.19
C GLN A 205 -1.22 5.87 -1.07
N LEU A 206 -0.72 4.67 -1.33
CA LEU A 206 0.46 4.47 -2.17
C LEU A 206 0.20 4.90 -3.63
N LYS A 207 -0.97 4.55 -4.20
CA LYS A 207 -1.34 4.98 -5.55
C LYS A 207 -1.42 6.51 -5.67
N ASP A 208 -2.03 7.16 -4.68
CA ASP A 208 -2.13 8.62 -4.62
C ASP A 208 -0.74 9.27 -4.56
N GLN A 209 0.19 8.71 -3.79
CA GLN A 209 1.57 9.16 -3.72
C GLN A 209 2.31 9.01 -5.06
N ILE A 210 2.16 7.86 -5.73
CA ILE A 210 2.76 7.61 -7.05
C ILE A 210 2.24 8.61 -8.07
N GLU A 211 0.93 8.85 -8.10
CA GLU A 211 0.32 9.82 -9.02
C GLU A 211 0.79 11.25 -8.75
N ALA A 212 0.89 11.63 -7.48
CA ALA A 212 1.40 12.95 -7.08
C ALA A 212 2.86 13.15 -7.53
N GLN A 213 3.73 12.16 -7.31
CA GLN A 213 5.12 12.20 -7.78
C GLN A 213 5.22 12.31 -9.30
N ARG A 214 4.37 11.56 -10.02
CA ARG A 214 4.33 11.61 -11.49
C ARG A 214 3.90 12.98 -12.00
N LYS A 215 2.85 13.58 -11.42
CA LYS A 215 2.40 14.94 -11.79
C LYS A 215 3.50 15.99 -11.54
N GLU A 216 4.26 15.85 -10.46
CA GLU A 216 5.38 16.75 -10.16
C GLU A 216 6.51 16.61 -11.19
N GLN A 217 6.86 15.38 -11.59
CA GLN A 217 7.83 15.14 -12.66
C GLN A 217 7.37 15.70 -14.01
N GLU A 218 6.09 15.54 -14.36
CA GLU A 218 5.52 16.07 -15.60
C GLU A 218 5.59 17.62 -15.62
N LYS A 219 5.32 18.28 -14.50
CA LYS A 219 5.48 19.75 -14.36
C LYS A 219 6.93 20.20 -14.53
N GLN A 220 7.90 19.50 -13.94
CA GLN A 220 9.32 19.83 -14.09
C GLN A 220 9.80 19.67 -15.54
N GLN A 221 9.33 18.63 -16.25
CA GLN A 221 9.64 18.45 -17.67
C GLN A 221 9.04 19.56 -18.54
N GLN A 222 7.82 20.04 -18.23
CA GLN A 222 7.21 21.16 -18.95
C GLN A 222 7.98 22.48 -18.73
N GLN A 223 8.35 22.80 -17.48
CA GLN A 223 9.16 23.99 -17.19
C GLN A 223 10.53 23.98 -17.88
N SER A 224 11.13 22.79 -18.02
CA SER A 224 12.42 22.62 -18.71
C SER A 224 12.30 22.90 -20.21
N LYS A 225 11.17 22.54 -20.84
CA LYS A 225 10.91 22.79 -22.26
C LYS A 225 10.64 24.27 -22.56
N ASP A 226 9.83 24.93 -21.72
CA ASP A 226 9.53 26.36 -21.91
C ASP A 226 10.76 27.25 -21.68
N GLY A 227 11.62 26.89 -20.72
CA GLY A 227 12.88 27.61 -20.48
C GLY A 227 13.92 27.45 -21.59
N GLN A 228 13.82 26.43 -22.43
CA GLN A 228 14.74 26.20 -23.55
C GLN A 228 14.26 26.94 -24.82
N SER A 229 12.95 27.05 -25.05
CA SER A 229 12.41 27.87 -26.15
C SER A 229 12.72 29.37 -26.02
N ASP A 230 12.73 29.93 -24.80
CA ASP A 230 13.10 31.34 -24.59
C ASP A 230 14.60 31.61 -24.80
N LYS A 231 15.46 30.60 -24.61
CA LYS A 231 16.90 30.72 -24.86
C LYS A 231 17.22 30.72 -26.35
N ASP A 232 16.57 29.86 -27.14
CA ASP A 232 16.75 29.82 -28.59
C ASP A 232 16.15 31.04 -29.29
N GLN A 233 15.06 31.62 -28.75
CA GLN A 233 14.49 32.85 -29.31
C GLN A 233 15.36 34.10 -29.03
N LYS A 234 16.07 34.15 -27.89
CA LYS A 234 17.04 35.21 -27.62
C LYS A 234 18.33 35.08 -28.44
N GLN A 235 18.77 33.86 -28.73
CA GLN A 235 19.96 33.66 -29.56
C GLN A 235 19.68 34.01 -31.04
N ASN A 236 18.47 33.73 -31.54
CA ASN A 236 18.07 34.09 -32.91
C ASN A 236 17.77 35.59 -33.10
N GLN A 237 17.47 36.35 -32.03
CA GLN A 237 17.41 37.83 -32.09
C GLN A 237 18.78 38.50 -32.03
N GLN A 238 19.80 37.86 -31.46
CA GLN A 238 21.16 38.39 -31.47
C GLN A 238 21.87 38.20 -32.81
N ASP A 239 21.57 37.14 -33.56
CA ASP A 239 22.11 36.95 -34.91
C ASP A 239 21.38 37.80 -35.97
N LYS A 240 20.07 38.09 -35.80
CA LYS A 240 19.35 39.01 -36.70
C LYS A 240 19.85 40.46 -36.60
N ASN A 241 20.35 40.88 -35.44
CA ASN A 241 20.88 42.24 -35.27
C ASN A 241 22.36 42.39 -35.70
N LYS A 242 23.00 41.31 -36.18
CA LYS A 242 24.33 41.37 -36.82
C LYS A 242 24.28 41.27 -38.35
N GLN A 243 23.12 40.95 -38.95
CA GLN A 243 23.01 40.77 -40.40
C GLN A 243 22.48 42.01 -41.15
N ASP A 244 22.01 43.06 -40.45
CA ASP A 244 21.60 44.33 -41.07
C ASP A 244 22.75 45.34 -41.26
N GLN A 245 24.02 44.90 -41.21
CA GLN A 245 25.19 45.78 -41.43
C GLN A 245 26.17 45.35 -42.53
N GLN A 246 25.87 44.30 -43.32
CA GLN A 246 26.60 43.99 -44.56
C GLN A 246 25.61 43.46 -45.58
N GLY A 247 25.16 44.29 -46.52
CA GLY A 247 25.74 44.34 -47.86
C GLY A 247 24.84 43.58 -48.85
N ASP A 248 23.90 44.29 -49.49
CA ASP A 248 23.90 44.53 -50.94
C ASP A 248 25.06 43.85 -51.69
N GLN A 249 24.80 42.65 -52.23
CA GLN A 249 25.10 42.30 -53.63
C GLN A 249 24.76 40.84 -53.96
N SER A 250 24.16 40.68 -55.15
CA SER A 250 24.24 39.53 -56.07
C SER A 250 23.06 38.56 -56.12
N LYS A 251 22.35 38.66 -57.26
CA LYS A 251 21.69 37.58 -58.01
C LYS A 251 22.63 36.39 -58.20
N ASP A 252 22.13 35.15 -58.12
CA ASP A 252 21.69 34.35 -59.29
C ASP A 252 21.49 32.87 -58.90
N LYS A 253 20.44 32.26 -59.49
CA LYS A 253 20.25 30.83 -59.85
C LYS A 253 20.15 29.65 -58.85
N GLN A 254 18.99 29.02 -58.99
CA GLN A 254 18.70 27.60 -59.33
C GLN A 254 18.66 26.48 -58.27
N ASP A 255 17.47 25.85 -58.29
CA ASP A 255 17.17 24.41 -58.35
C ASP A 255 17.76 23.44 -57.33
N GLY A 256 16.87 22.71 -56.66
CA GLY A 256 17.14 21.32 -56.28
C GLY A 256 16.44 20.79 -55.04
N LYS A 257 15.31 20.10 -55.27
CA LYS A 257 14.87 18.83 -54.66
C LYS A 257 14.74 18.66 -53.13
N GLN A 258 13.51 18.26 -52.76
CA GLN A 258 13.14 17.06 -51.99
C GLN A 258 14.27 16.33 -51.24
N ASP A 259 14.10 16.12 -49.94
CA ASP A 259 13.71 14.79 -49.44
C ASP A 259 13.31 14.82 -47.96
N GLU A 260 12.57 13.77 -47.62
CA GLU A 260 11.80 13.48 -46.42
C GLU A 260 12.60 13.44 -45.11
N ASN A 261 11.92 13.75 -44.01
CA ASN A 261 12.10 12.99 -42.76
C ASN A 261 10.86 13.20 -41.86
N GLU A 262 9.82 12.44 -42.19
CA GLU A 262 8.92 11.87 -41.19
C GLU A 262 9.68 10.76 -40.46
N ASP A 263 9.91 10.88 -39.16
CA ASP A 263 9.78 9.73 -38.25
C ASP A 263 9.82 10.16 -36.78
N SER A 264 9.20 9.35 -35.93
CA SER A 264 9.07 9.48 -34.46
C SER A 264 7.78 10.13 -33.94
N LYS A 265 6.65 9.59 -34.40
CA LYS A 265 5.47 9.39 -33.55
C LYS A 265 5.21 7.89 -33.41
N GLN A 266 5.80 7.25 -32.41
CA GLN A 266 5.33 5.95 -31.94
C GLN A 266 5.79 5.70 -30.50
N ASP A 267 4.89 5.94 -29.55
CA ASP A 267 4.66 5.12 -28.35
C ASP A 267 3.69 5.86 -27.42
N GLN A 268 2.42 5.88 -27.83
CA GLN A 268 1.31 6.30 -26.98
C GLN A 268 0.06 5.48 -27.28
N ASP A 269 0.20 4.16 -27.34
CA ASP A 269 -0.94 3.24 -27.42
C ASP A 269 -0.67 1.97 -26.62
N GLN A 270 -0.77 2.08 -25.29
CA GLN A 270 -1.04 0.95 -24.39
C GLN A 270 -1.38 1.48 -22.98
N LYS A 271 -2.54 2.13 -22.85
CA LYS A 271 -3.22 2.35 -21.57
C LYS A 271 -4.69 2.74 -21.77
N LYS A 272 -5.39 1.89 -22.52
CA LYS A 272 -6.85 1.80 -22.55
C LYS A 272 -7.14 0.31 -22.37
N ASP A 273 -8.13 -0.02 -21.55
CA ASP A 273 -8.63 -1.39 -21.26
C ASP A 273 -8.36 -1.94 -19.85
N GLU A 274 -8.37 -1.09 -18.82
CA GLU A 274 -8.56 -1.58 -17.43
C GLU A 274 -9.45 -0.66 -16.58
N LYS A 275 -10.51 -0.12 -17.20
CA LYS A 275 -11.54 0.63 -16.48
C LYS A 275 -12.94 0.25 -16.95
N GLN A 276 -13.29 -1.02 -16.80
CA GLN A 276 -14.65 -1.45 -17.05
C GLN A 276 -15.07 -2.67 -16.22
N GLU A 277 -15.04 -2.54 -14.90
CA GLU A 277 -15.84 -3.39 -14.01
C GLU A 277 -16.10 -2.70 -12.66
N LYS A 278 -16.85 -1.58 -12.73
CA LYS A 278 -17.66 -1.03 -11.63
C LYS A 278 -18.95 -0.44 -12.22
N LYS A 279 -19.78 -1.34 -12.77
CA LYS A 279 -21.24 -1.23 -12.85
C LYS A 279 -21.72 -2.00 -11.62
N ASP A 280 -22.50 -1.52 -10.66
CA ASP A 280 -23.60 -0.56 -10.70
C ASP A 280 -23.73 0.14 -9.32
N GLU A 281 -22.96 1.21 -9.07
CA GLU A 281 -23.42 2.20 -8.08
C GLU A 281 -24.16 3.27 -8.86
N PRO A 282 -25.41 3.62 -8.49
CA PRO A 282 -26.14 4.68 -9.15
C PRO A 282 -25.29 5.95 -9.08
N ALA A 283 -25.01 6.56 -10.24
CA ALA A 283 -24.31 7.82 -10.30
C ALA A 283 -25.09 8.85 -9.48
N GLU A 284 -24.67 9.09 -8.24
CA GLU A 284 -25.23 10.15 -7.42
C GLU A 284 -25.04 11.45 -8.19
N LYS A 285 -26.14 12.17 -8.38
CA LYS A 285 -26.09 13.50 -8.99
C LYS A 285 -25.08 14.33 -8.20
N PRO A 286 -24.19 15.09 -8.87
CA PRO A 286 -23.21 15.91 -8.18
C PRO A 286 -23.95 16.86 -7.23
N LYS A 287 -23.69 16.71 -5.92
CA LYS A 287 -24.24 17.59 -4.88
C LYS A 287 -23.89 19.04 -5.20
N SER A 288 -24.80 19.96 -4.87
CA SER A 288 -24.52 21.38 -5.01
C SER A 288 -23.37 21.81 -4.08
N ALA A 289 -22.64 22.87 -4.44
CA ALA A 289 -21.58 23.41 -3.59
C ALA A 289 -22.10 23.80 -2.19
N GLN A 290 -23.33 24.34 -2.12
CA GLN A 290 -24.01 24.65 -0.86
C GLN A 290 -24.18 23.39 0.01
N GLU A 291 -24.67 22.29 -0.56
CA GLU A 291 -24.91 21.05 0.18
C GLU A 291 -23.59 20.45 0.67
N GLN A 292 -22.55 20.44 -0.18
CA GLN A 292 -21.21 19.99 0.21
C GLN A 292 -20.63 20.82 1.36
N LEU A 293 -20.75 22.15 1.30
CA LEU A 293 -20.26 23.04 2.35
C LEU A 293 -21.03 22.86 3.67
N SER A 294 -22.35 22.65 3.59
CA SER A 294 -23.20 22.34 4.75
C SER A 294 -22.83 20.99 5.39
N ASP A 295 -22.60 19.96 4.59
CA ASP A 295 -22.15 18.65 5.06
C ASP A 295 -20.75 18.74 5.71
N LEU A 296 -19.85 19.55 5.16
CA LEU A 296 -18.54 19.83 5.75
C LEU A 296 -18.66 20.58 7.08
N ALA A 297 -19.55 21.57 7.18
CA ALA A 297 -19.80 22.28 8.43
C ALA A 297 -20.28 21.33 9.53
N LYS A 298 -21.19 20.39 9.21
CA LYS A 298 -21.65 19.36 10.15
C LYS A 298 -20.53 18.45 10.62
N LYS A 299 -19.72 17.91 9.70
CA LYS A 299 -18.54 17.09 10.05
C LYS A 299 -17.57 17.85 10.95
N GLN A 300 -17.37 19.13 10.67
CA GLN A 300 -16.49 19.97 11.45
C GLN A 300 -17.03 20.25 12.86
N GLN A 301 -18.35 20.38 13.00
CA GLN A 301 -19.04 20.47 14.30
C GLN A 301 -18.94 19.16 15.10
N GLU A 302 -19.14 18.00 14.45
CA GLU A 302 -19.00 16.69 15.09
C GLU A 302 -17.57 16.47 15.62
N LEU A 303 -16.55 16.85 14.83
CA LEU A 303 -15.16 16.81 15.28
C LEU A 303 -14.93 17.72 16.49
N ALA A 304 -15.56 18.89 16.51
CA ALA A 304 -15.45 19.80 17.64
C ALA A 304 -16.05 19.22 18.93
N ASP A 305 -17.19 18.55 18.83
CA ASP A 305 -17.82 17.86 19.96
C ASP A 305 -16.99 16.67 20.45
N GLN A 306 -16.37 15.92 19.54
CA GLN A 306 -15.43 14.86 19.88
C GLN A 306 -14.19 15.39 20.62
N SER A 307 -13.57 16.46 20.12
CA SER A 307 -12.42 17.10 20.77
C SER A 307 -12.80 17.62 22.16
N LYS A 308 -13.99 18.21 22.33
CA LYS A 308 -14.50 18.63 23.64
C LYS A 308 -14.66 17.46 24.59
N LYS A 309 -15.17 16.32 24.11
CA LYS A 309 -15.26 15.09 24.89
C LYS A 309 -13.87 14.59 25.31
N THR A 310 -12.91 14.52 24.39
CA THR A 310 -11.54 14.11 24.69
C THR A 310 -10.86 15.03 25.71
N ALA A 311 -11.12 16.34 25.64
CA ALA A 311 -10.65 17.28 26.65
C ALA A 311 -11.24 17.00 28.04
N GLN A 312 -12.53 16.63 28.10
CA GLN A 312 -13.19 16.23 29.35
C GLN A 312 -12.65 14.89 29.88
N ASP A 313 -12.52 13.88 29.01
CA ASP A 313 -11.99 12.56 29.36
C ASP A 313 -10.55 12.67 29.89
N ARG A 314 -9.72 13.55 29.32
CA ARG A 314 -8.38 13.86 29.85
C ARG A 314 -8.43 14.50 31.23
N LYS A 315 -9.34 15.45 31.48
CA LYS A 315 -9.53 16.06 32.82
C LYS A 315 -9.96 15.01 33.84
N ASP A 316 -10.88 14.11 33.46
CA ASP A 316 -11.37 13.04 34.31
C ASP A 316 -10.29 11.99 34.62
N SER A 317 -9.44 11.66 33.63
CA SER A 317 -8.28 10.78 33.78
C SER A 317 -7.23 11.39 34.72
N GLN A 318 -6.93 12.69 34.58
CA GLN A 318 -6.03 13.42 35.49
C GLN A 318 -6.55 13.50 36.94
N GLN A 319 -7.88 13.46 37.12
CA GLN A 319 -8.53 13.42 38.43
C GLN A 319 -8.64 12.00 39.01
N GLY A 320 -8.20 10.97 38.28
CA GLY A 320 -8.29 9.58 38.71
C GLY A 320 -9.73 9.08 38.86
N LYS A 321 -10.68 9.62 38.09
CA LYS A 321 -12.07 9.17 38.16
C LYS A 321 -12.17 7.70 37.72
N PRO A 322 -12.88 6.84 38.48
CA PRO A 322 -13.10 5.46 38.09
C PRO A 322 -13.75 5.37 36.70
N GLY A 323 -13.15 4.58 35.80
CA GLY A 323 -13.63 4.40 34.44
C GLY A 323 -13.20 5.49 33.44
N ALA A 324 -12.35 6.44 33.83
CA ALA A 324 -11.75 7.37 32.89
C ALA A 324 -10.80 6.62 31.91
N PRO A 325 -10.71 7.04 30.64
CA PRO A 325 -9.79 6.44 29.69
C PRO A 325 -8.33 6.55 30.14
N THR A 326 -7.53 5.56 29.77
CA THR A 326 -6.09 5.58 29.96
C THR A 326 -5.43 6.63 29.04
N GLU A 327 -4.24 7.10 29.41
CA GLU A 327 -3.48 8.05 28.59
C GLU A 327 -3.19 7.50 27.18
N GLN A 328 -2.98 6.19 27.04
CA GLN A 328 -2.79 5.55 25.75
C GLN A 328 -4.07 5.61 24.89
N GLU A 329 -5.23 5.29 25.45
CA GLU A 329 -6.52 5.37 24.75
C GLU A 329 -6.84 6.81 24.31
N LEU A 330 -6.50 7.81 25.14
CA LEU A 330 -6.64 9.22 24.79
C LEU A 330 -5.75 9.60 23.61
N ARG A 331 -4.49 9.17 23.59
CA ARG A 331 -3.58 9.41 22.45
C ARG A 331 -4.08 8.76 21.17
N ASP A 332 -4.59 7.54 21.25
CA ASP A 332 -5.17 6.84 20.11
C ASP A 332 -6.44 7.54 19.61
N GLN A 333 -7.25 8.10 20.51
CA GLN A 333 -8.42 8.90 20.16
C GLN A 333 -8.03 10.22 19.48
N GLU A 334 -7.03 10.93 20.00
CA GLU A 334 -6.50 12.16 19.39
C GLU A 334 -5.90 11.89 18.00
N ALA A 335 -5.20 10.76 17.83
CA ALA A 335 -4.65 10.35 16.53
C ALA A 335 -5.76 10.12 15.50
N ARG A 336 -6.85 9.43 15.88
CA ARG A 336 -8.03 9.24 15.00
C ARG A 336 -8.71 10.57 14.66
N GLN A 337 -8.87 11.47 15.62
CA GLN A 337 -9.42 12.81 15.36
C GLN A 337 -8.55 13.60 14.38
N ARG A 338 -7.22 13.45 14.46
CA ARG A 338 -6.30 14.11 13.52
C ARG A 338 -6.45 13.56 12.10
N GLU A 339 -6.57 12.25 11.92
CA GLU A 339 -6.83 11.64 10.60
C GLU A 339 -8.16 12.17 10.01
N GLN A 340 -9.23 12.16 10.81
CA GLN A 340 -10.52 12.72 10.37
C GLN A 340 -10.44 14.21 10.04
N GLN A 341 -9.68 15.00 10.81
CA GLN A 341 -9.47 16.42 10.51
C GLN A 341 -8.74 16.60 9.17
N GLN A 342 -7.74 15.78 8.85
CA GLN A 342 -7.05 15.84 7.55
C GLN A 342 -7.99 15.52 6.38
N ASP A 343 -8.88 14.54 6.54
CA ASP A 343 -9.89 14.21 5.53
C ASP A 343 -10.85 15.37 5.28
N VAL A 344 -11.33 16.03 6.35
CA VAL A 344 -12.19 17.22 6.22
C VAL A 344 -11.44 18.37 5.56
N ASN A 345 -10.15 18.57 5.86
CA ASN A 345 -9.31 19.58 5.21
C ASN A 345 -9.21 19.33 3.70
N LYS A 346 -9.00 18.07 3.30
CA LYS A 346 -8.93 17.69 1.88
C LYS A 346 -10.26 17.96 1.16
N GLN A 347 -11.39 17.56 1.75
CA GLN A 347 -12.71 17.81 1.19
C GLN A 347 -13.02 19.31 1.09
N THR A 348 -12.55 20.11 2.06
CA THR A 348 -12.69 21.57 2.05
C THR A 348 -11.92 22.20 0.89
N GLN A 349 -10.70 21.72 0.60
CA GLN A 349 -9.94 22.17 -0.58
C GLN A 349 -10.61 21.79 -1.90
N GLU A 350 -11.23 20.61 -1.98
CA GLU A 350 -11.99 20.18 -3.16
C GLU A 350 -13.23 21.05 -3.38
N ALA A 351 -13.99 21.35 -2.31
CA ALA A 351 -15.13 22.26 -2.37
C ALA A 351 -14.71 23.68 -2.78
N GLU A 352 -13.56 24.17 -2.29
CA GLU A 352 -13.02 25.48 -2.69
C GLU A 352 -12.67 25.52 -4.20
N LYS A 353 -12.08 24.45 -4.74
CA LYS A 353 -11.80 24.36 -6.18
C LYS A 353 -13.09 24.44 -6.99
N GLN A 354 -14.14 23.72 -6.58
CA GLN A 354 -15.44 23.76 -7.25
C GLN A 354 -16.08 25.16 -7.16
N LEU A 355 -16.00 25.82 -6.00
CA LEU A 355 -16.46 27.20 -5.84
C LEU A 355 -15.70 28.16 -6.77
N ASN A 356 -14.38 28.02 -6.87
CA ASN A 356 -13.55 28.83 -7.77
C ASN A 356 -13.84 28.56 -9.25
N GLU A 357 -14.26 27.35 -9.62
CA GLU A 357 -14.74 27.05 -10.96
C GLU A 357 -16.08 27.74 -11.25
N GLN A 358 -17.01 27.73 -10.29
CA GLN A 358 -18.29 28.46 -10.42
C GLN A 358 -18.07 29.97 -10.60
N LYS A 359 -17.09 30.54 -9.92
CA LYS A 359 -16.71 31.97 -10.03
C LYS A 359 -16.19 32.38 -11.41
N LYS A 360 -15.77 31.43 -12.24
CA LYS A 360 -15.33 31.72 -13.62
C LYS A 360 -16.52 31.83 -14.58
N ALA A 361 -17.70 31.32 -14.21
CA ALA A 361 -18.88 31.46 -15.03
C ALA A 361 -19.38 32.91 -15.01
N PRO A 362 -19.86 33.46 -16.13
CA PRO A 362 -20.47 34.79 -16.15
C PRO A 362 -21.71 34.79 -15.24
N GLN A 363 -21.70 35.65 -14.21
CA GLN A 363 -22.82 35.82 -13.29
C GLN A 363 -23.13 37.31 -13.07
N PRO A 364 -24.35 37.66 -12.63
CA PRO A 364 -24.67 39.00 -12.15
C PRO A 364 -23.67 39.49 -11.10
N ALA A 365 -23.39 40.79 -11.09
CA ALA A 365 -22.40 41.37 -10.17
C ALA A 365 -22.72 41.12 -8.67
N GLU A 366 -24.00 40.99 -8.32
CA GLU A 366 -24.42 40.65 -6.96
C GLU A 366 -24.03 39.23 -6.57
N ASP A 367 -24.19 38.25 -7.47
CA ASP A 367 -23.85 36.85 -7.24
C ASP A 367 -22.33 36.67 -7.18
N GLN A 368 -21.58 37.40 -8.00
CA GLN A 368 -20.11 37.43 -7.93
C GLN A 368 -19.62 37.84 -6.54
N LYS A 369 -20.23 38.88 -5.96
CA LYS A 369 -19.89 39.35 -4.61
C LYS A 369 -20.15 38.27 -3.56
N LYS A 370 -21.29 37.57 -3.62
CA LYS A 370 -21.61 36.47 -2.70
C LYS A 370 -20.58 35.33 -2.82
N LEU A 371 -20.17 34.97 -4.04
CA LEU A 371 -19.14 33.95 -4.25
C LEU A 371 -17.75 34.40 -3.75
N ASP A 372 -17.42 35.69 -3.85
CA ASP A 372 -16.21 36.26 -3.26
C ASP A 372 -16.22 36.18 -1.73
N ASP A 373 -17.35 36.51 -1.10
CA ASP A 373 -17.53 36.41 0.34
C ASP A 373 -17.47 34.95 0.82
N ALA A 374 -18.10 34.02 0.09
CA ALA A 374 -18.00 32.58 0.34
C ALA A 374 -16.54 32.08 0.25
N SER A 375 -15.77 32.55 -0.74
CA SER A 375 -14.36 32.17 -0.91
C SER A 375 -13.50 32.66 0.25
N ARG A 376 -13.72 33.89 0.73
CA ARG A 376 -13.00 34.44 1.89
C ARG A 376 -13.31 33.65 3.16
N GLN A 377 -14.57 33.24 3.35
CA GLN A 377 -14.98 32.40 4.47
C GLN A 377 -14.34 31.02 4.41
N MET A 378 -14.25 30.41 3.22
CA MET A 378 -13.54 29.14 2.99
C MET A 378 -12.06 29.23 3.37
N GLU A 379 -11.36 30.29 2.96
CA GLU A 379 -9.96 30.49 3.31
C GLU A 379 -9.77 30.63 4.84
N GLN A 380 -10.68 31.38 5.50
CA GLN A 380 -10.66 31.49 6.96
C GLN A 380 -10.95 30.15 7.64
N ALA A 381 -11.86 29.33 7.09
CA ALA A 381 -12.18 28.01 7.60
C ALA A 381 -10.96 27.08 7.51
N GLN A 382 -10.24 27.08 6.38
CA GLN A 382 -9.00 26.32 6.21
C GLN A 382 -7.91 26.72 7.21
N ARG A 383 -7.76 28.03 7.48
CA ARG A 383 -6.81 28.49 8.51
C ARG A 383 -7.20 28.01 9.90
N ALA A 384 -8.49 28.00 10.24
CA ALA A 384 -8.99 27.46 11.51
C ALA A 384 -8.77 25.94 11.58
N GLN A 385 -9.04 25.21 10.51
CA GLN A 385 -8.76 23.78 10.37
C GLN A 385 -7.27 23.42 10.59
N GLN A 386 -6.34 24.18 10.00
CA GLN A 386 -4.90 24.00 10.22
C GLN A 386 -4.51 24.23 11.69
N ARG A 387 -5.11 25.24 12.34
CA ARG A 387 -4.89 25.50 13.77
C ARG A 387 -5.46 24.40 14.65
N ALA A 388 -6.60 23.83 14.28
CA ALA A 388 -7.17 22.66 14.94
C ALA A 388 -6.23 21.45 14.83
N GLU A 389 -5.70 21.17 13.64
CA GLU A 389 -4.72 20.08 13.46
C GLU A 389 -3.46 20.30 14.31
N GLN A 390 -2.92 21.53 14.31
CA GLN A 390 -1.78 21.87 15.15
C GLN A 390 -2.08 21.73 16.65
N ALA A 391 -3.29 22.08 17.08
CA ALA A 391 -3.73 21.91 18.47
C ALA A 391 -3.83 20.43 18.87
N LEU A 392 -4.38 19.57 18.00
CA LEU A 392 -4.40 18.12 18.21
C LEU A 392 -2.98 17.54 18.29
N LYS A 393 -2.07 17.98 17.41
CA LYS A 393 -0.66 17.58 17.44
C LYS A 393 0.05 17.97 18.75
N ASN A 394 -0.36 19.09 19.34
CA ASN A 394 0.16 19.57 20.61
C ASN A 394 -0.61 19.04 21.83
N HIS A 395 -1.44 17.99 21.67
CA HIS A 395 -2.26 17.41 22.73
C HIS A 395 -3.14 18.45 23.45
N ASN A 396 -3.70 19.39 22.69
CA ASN A 396 -4.61 20.43 23.20
C ASN A 396 -6.01 20.30 22.55
N PRO A 397 -6.81 19.31 22.95
CA PRO A 397 -8.12 19.05 22.38
C PRO A 397 -9.14 20.16 22.67
N GLU A 398 -8.97 20.95 23.73
CA GLU A 398 -9.84 22.10 24.03
C GLU A 398 -9.67 23.21 23.00
N LYS A 399 -8.43 23.57 22.67
CA LYS A 399 -8.13 24.52 21.59
C LYS A 399 -8.53 23.97 20.23
N ALA A 400 -8.34 22.67 19.98
CA ALA A 400 -8.78 22.03 18.75
C ALA A 400 -10.29 22.19 18.58
N SER A 401 -11.08 21.88 19.61
CA SER A 401 -12.54 22.06 19.60
C SER A 401 -12.97 23.48 19.22
N GLN A 402 -12.34 24.51 19.81
CA GLN A 402 -12.65 25.92 19.50
C GLN A 402 -12.38 26.27 18.03
N GLU A 403 -11.22 25.87 17.49
CA GLU A 403 -10.87 26.13 16.09
C GLU A 403 -11.76 25.32 15.13
N GLN A 404 -12.18 24.12 15.52
CA GLN A 404 -13.15 23.30 14.77
C GLN A 404 -14.53 23.95 14.73
N GLN A 405 -15.07 24.44 15.86
CA GLN A 405 -16.33 25.19 15.87
C GLN A 405 -16.28 26.42 14.97
N LYS A 406 -15.17 27.17 15.05
CA LYS A 406 -14.96 28.34 14.18
C LYS A 406 -14.94 27.96 12.70
N ALA A 407 -14.26 26.87 12.34
CA ALA A 407 -14.27 26.36 10.97
C ALA A 407 -15.68 25.95 10.52
N ALA A 408 -16.45 25.29 11.39
CA ALA A 408 -17.83 24.90 11.10
C ALA A 408 -18.73 26.12 10.83
N GLU A 409 -18.64 27.16 11.66
CA GLU A 409 -19.40 28.40 11.47
C GLU A 409 -19.05 29.08 10.14
N LEU A 410 -17.76 29.18 9.81
CA LEU A 410 -17.29 29.77 8.56
C LEU A 410 -17.76 28.97 7.32
N LEU A 411 -17.72 27.64 7.39
CA LEU A 411 -18.25 26.77 6.33
C LEU A 411 -19.77 26.94 6.15
N GLN A 412 -20.51 27.11 7.25
CA GLN A 412 -21.95 27.34 7.19
C GLN A 412 -22.29 28.71 6.58
N GLN A 413 -21.52 29.75 6.92
CA GLN A 413 -21.68 31.06 6.29
C GLN A 413 -21.32 31.01 4.79
N ALA A 414 -20.24 30.30 4.42
CA ALA A 414 -19.85 30.10 3.03
C ALA A 414 -20.94 29.37 2.24
N ALA A 415 -21.56 28.35 2.84
CA ALA A 415 -22.69 27.64 2.25
C ALA A 415 -23.86 28.60 1.97
N GLY A 416 -24.23 29.43 2.94
CA GLY A 416 -25.31 30.43 2.77
C GLY A 416 -25.05 31.42 1.62
N ASN A 417 -23.81 31.85 1.46
CA ASN A 417 -23.40 32.74 0.37
C ASN A 417 -23.34 32.02 -0.99
N ALA A 418 -23.11 30.71 -1.03
CA ALA A 418 -23.11 29.91 -2.25
C ALA A 418 -24.52 29.49 -2.74
N SER A 419 -25.59 29.86 -2.03
CA SER A 419 -26.91 29.19 -2.13
C SER A 419 -27.88 29.69 -3.21
N GLN A 420 -27.48 30.50 -4.18
CA GLN A 420 -28.42 30.95 -5.22
C GLN A 420 -27.82 30.81 -6.62
N PRO A 421 -28.09 29.70 -7.33
CA PRO A 421 -28.14 29.80 -8.77
C PRO A 421 -29.22 30.83 -9.14
N PRO A 422 -28.97 31.74 -10.09
CA PRO A 422 -30.01 32.62 -10.58
C PRO A 422 -31.19 31.75 -11.02
N GLN A 423 -32.37 31.99 -10.46
CA GLN A 423 -33.56 31.35 -11.01
C GLN A 423 -33.60 31.72 -12.49
N PRO A 424 -33.74 30.75 -13.41
CA PRO A 424 -33.90 31.08 -14.81
C PRO A 424 -35.01 32.13 -14.89
N PRO A 425 -34.81 33.24 -15.63
CA PRO A 425 -35.82 34.28 -15.71
C PRO A 425 -37.14 33.58 -16.02
N GLU A 426 -38.13 33.71 -15.12
CA GLU A 426 -39.47 33.20 -15.37
C GLU A 426 -39.84 33.72 -16.75
N GLN A 427 -39.85 32.82 -17.75
CA GLN A 427 -40.34 33.18 -19.06
C GLN A 427 -41.80 33.51 -18.81
N GLU A 428 -42.14 34.80 -18.78
CA GLU A 428 -43.52 35.26 -18.85
C GLU A 428 -44.10 34.57 -20.08
N GLU A 429 -44.88 33.49 -19.85
CA GLU A 429 -45.71 32.88 -20.88
C GLU A 429 -46.66 33.99 -21.36
N GLN A 430 -46.36 34.56 -22.53
CA GLN A 430 -47.22 35.48 -23.27
C GLN A 430 -48.13 34.71 -24.23
#